data_AF-A0A927LN94-F1
#
_entry.id   AF-A0A927LN94-F1
#
_cell.length_a   1.000
_cell.length_b   1.000
_cell.length_c   1.000
_cell.angle_alpha   90.00
_cell.angle_beta   90.00
_cell.angle_gamma   90.00
#
_symmetry.space_group_name_H-M   'P 1'
#
loop_
_entity.id
_entity.type
_entity.pdbx_description
1 polymer ?
#
loop_
_entity_poly.entity_id
_entity_poly.type
_entity_poly.pdbx_seq_one_letter_code
_entity_poly.pdbx_strand_id
1 'polypeptide(L)'
;MEFRLVQSSELKQAVQLADDVFRDAEQISMGTAFPLIFSPGQSHSYGAFVGDKLVSFMGFVPFVLQAGDARLNVFSMGSVCTHPDYRGQGTAGRLLDLCKQHAEQAGASLVFISGDRSLYTRAHCYHFGRTERFTLDAEGAARLRSLTAGISGRTVRPHAPTDAFAMQAAANAREVAFAQSVTELQRLLGAEAHASCTKLAQQVLVAAPAGGGVDSYAVIEAPGRYHSKRQPAATEWAGPAEAVGAMLADAVERFNLAELQVAVGWHEHELMQLLREAGLASTPGTNSGTVFVVSAERLLEQAAPYLRASGSPVPAVTALQEGQYCVTLPDGSVSLELSAEELVSLLFDPESAHAKQLPGWTAIPLPQLNGLSYT
;
A
#
# COMPACT_ATOMS: atom_id res chain seq x y z
N MET A 1 -11.36 30.85 8.28
CA MET A 1 -10.99 29.44 8.38
C MET A 1 -9.48 29.37 8.47
N GLU A 2 -8.96 28.71 9.49
CA GLU A 2 -7.53 28.51 9.72
C GLU A 2 -7.11 27.14 9.16
N PHE A 3 -5.91 27.03 8.59
CA PHE A 3 -5.36 25.77 8.09
C PHE A 3 -4.01 25.53 8.77
N ARG A 4 -3.87 24.41 9.47
CA ARG A 4 -2.66 24.12 10.26
C ARG A 4 -2.51 22.64 10.57
N LEU A 5 -1.33 22.29 11.10
CA LEU A 5 -1.10 20.99 11.71
C LEU A 5 -2.10 20.76 12.85
N VAL A 6 -2.64 19.54 12.89
CA VAL A 6 -3.54 19.09 13.95
C VAL A 6 -2.71 18.70 15.16
N GLN A 7 -3.00 19.30 16.31
CA GLN A 7 -2.34 18.99 17.56
C GLN A 7 -2.85 17.66 18.14
N SER A 8 -2.04 16.99 18.96
CA SER A 8 -2.42 15.70 19.55
C SER A 8 -3.71 15.77 20.38
N SER A 9 -3.98 16.91 21.03
CA SER A 9 -5.23 17.18 21.77
C SER A 9 -6.46 17.29 20.86
N GLU A 10 -6.28 17.62 19.58
CA GLU A 10 -7.35 17.85 18.61
C GLU A 10 -7.70 16.59 17.80
N LEU A 11 -6.87 15.54 17.87
CA LEU A 11 -7.10 14.29 17.14
C LEU A 11 -8.44 13.63 17.50
N LYS A 12 -8.98 13.85 18.70
CA LYS A 12 -10.34 13.41 19.05
C LYS A 12 -11.42 14.05 18.17
N GLN A 13 -11.27 15.32 17.81
CA GLN A 13 -12.19 15.98 16.86
C GLN A 13 -12.02 15.40 15.45
N ALA A 14 -10.79 15.06 15.06
CA ALA A 14 -10.53 14.41 13.78
C ALA A 14 -11.18 13.02 13.69
N VAL A 15 -11.11 12.23 14.78
CA VAL A 15 -11.83 10.96 14.89
C VAL A 15 -13.32 11.16 14.72
N GLN A 16 -13.93 12.10 15.47
CA GLN A 16 -15.37 12.36 15.36
C GLN A 16 -15.77 12.74 13.94
N LEU A 17 -15.05 13.67 13.31
CA LEU A 17 -15.32 14.09 11.94
C LEU A 17 -15.18 12.93 10.95
N ALA A 18 -14.16 12.09 11.10
CA ALA A 18 -13.94 10.94 10.23
C ALA A 18 -15.03 9.87 10.43
N ASP A 19 -15.43 9.60 11.66
CA ASP A 19 -16.51 8.66 11.98
C ASP A 19 -17.85 9.13 11.37
N ASP A 20 -18.20 10.41 11.54
CA ASP A 20 -19.41 11.00 10.98
C ASP A 20 -19.47 10.91 9.44
N VAL A 21 -18.32 10.88 8.77
CA VAL A 21 -18.21 10.86 7.31
C VAL A 21 -18.09 9.45 6.74
N PHE A 22 -17.40 8.53 7.43
CA PHE A 22 -17.01 7.23 6.88
C PHE A 22 -17.62 6.02 7.55
N ARG A 23 -18.17 6.16 8.77
CA ARG A 23 -18.64 5.03 9.55
C ARG A 23 -20.15 5.02 9.66
N ASP A 24 -20.67 3.80 9.80
CA ASP A 24 -22.03 3.54 10.25
C ASP A 24 -22.00 2.76 11.59
N ALA A 25 -23.18 2.39 12.09
CA ALA A 25 -23.33 1.73 13.38
C ALA A 25 -22.71 0.32 13.46
N GLU A 26 -22.34 -0.29 12.33
CA GLU A 26 -21.76 -1.63 12.29
C GLU A 26 -20.22 -1.58 12.38
N GLN A 27 -19.60 -0.48 11.97
CA GLN A 27 -18.16 -0.37 11.86
C GLN A 27 -17.53 0.17 13.15
N ILE A 28 -16.31 -0.27 13.44
CA ILE A 28 -15.49 0.32 14.50
C ILE A 28 -15.08 1.75 14.14
N SER A 29 -14.79 2.57 15.15
CA SER A 29 -14.31 3.93 14.96
C SER A 29 -13.04 3.97 14.09
N MET A 30 -12.95 4.95 13.20
CA MET A 30 -11.74 5.34 12.47
C MET A 30 -10.55 5.54 13.40
N GLY A 31 -10.76 6.07 14.61
CA GLY A 31 -9.70 6.24 15.60
C GLY A 31 -9.07 4.93 16.07
N THR A 32 -9.83 3.83 16.04
CA THR A 32 -9.34 2.48 16.36
C THR A 32 -8.71 1.84 15.14
N ALA A 33 -9.36 1.94 13.97
CA ALA A 33 -8.93 1.30 12.74
C ALA A 33 -7.67 1.92 12.10
N PHE A 34 -7.42 3.22 12.33
CA PHE A 34 -6.30 3.95 11.74
C PHE A 34 -5.40 4.58 12.80
N PRO A 35 -4.76 3.76 13.64
CA PRO A 35 -4.07 4.25 14.82
C PRO A 35 -2.81 5.07 14.48
N LEU A 36 -2.20 4.86 13.31
CA LEU A 36 -1.09 5.67 12.82
C LEU A 36 -1.52 7.08 12.37
N ILE A 37 -2.80 7.30 12.09
CA ILE A 37 -3.36 8.64 11.80
C ILE A 37 -3.80 9.32 13.09
N PHE A 38 -4.58 8.62 13.92
CA PHE A 38 -5.30 9.22 15.03
C PHE A 38 -4.61 9.08 16.39
N SER A 39 -3.52 8.32 16.48
CA SER A 39 -2.69 8.22 17.69
C SER A 39 -1.19 8.00 17.37
N PRO A 40 -0.57 8.89 16.58
CA PRO A 40 0.81 8.73 16.11
C PRO A 40 1.90 9.12 17.13
N GLY A 41 1.52 9.68 18.29
CA GLY A 41 2.45 10.39 19.18
C GLY A 41 2.72 11.82 18.70
N GLN A 42 3.28 11.97 17.49
CA GLN A 42 3.39 13.25 16.79
C GLN A 42 2.56 13.24 15.50
N SER A 43 1.63 14.19 15.38
CA SER A 43 0.78 14.32 14.20
C SER A 43 1.52 14.99 13.05
N HIS A 44 1.41 14.40 11.85
CA HIS A 44 1.77 15.03 10.58
C HIS A 44 0.55 15.50 9.79
N SER A 45 -0.65 15.29 10.36
CA SER A 45 -1.93 15.54 9.69
C SER A 45 -2.31 17.02 9.74
N TYR A 46 -3.00 17.50 8.69
CA TYR A 46 -3.47 18.87 8.60
C TYR A 46 -4.99 18.95 8.73
N GLY A 47 -5.45 20.06 9.27
CA GLY A 47 -6.86 20.34 9.51
C GLY A 47 -7.24 21.76 9.14
N ALA A 48 -8.50 21.95 8.75
CA ALA A 48 -9.10 23.26 8.58
C ALA A 48 -10.07 23.53 9.74
N PHE A 49 -9.95 24.70 10.36
CA PHE A 49 -10.65 25.08 11.59
C PHE A 49 -11.50 26.34 11.40
N VAL A 50 -12.67 26.35 12.03
CA VAL A 50 -13.55 27.52 12.15
C VAL A 50 -13.79 27.75 13.64
N GLY A 51 -13.07 28.73 14.22
CA GLY A 51 -12.89 28.78 15.67
C GLY A 51 -12.16 27.52 16.13
N ASP A 52 -12.66 26.88 17.18
CA ASP A 52 -12.07 25.65 17.74
C ASP A 52 -12.60 24.36 17.08
N LYS A 53 -13.50 24.47 16.09
CA LYS A 53 -14.11 23.33 15.40
C LYS A 53 -13.28 22.92 14.20
N LEU A 54 -12.82 21.66 14.19
CA LEU A 54 -12.24 21.03 13.01
C LEU A 54 -13.35 20.70 11.99
N VAL A 55 -13.26 21.25 10.78
CA VAL A 55 -14.28 21.09 9.72
C VAL A 55 -13.78 20.33 8.50
N SER A 56 -12.47 20.13 8.39
CA SER A 56 -11.85 19.33 7.33
C SER A 56 -10.55 18.75 7.86
N PHE A 57 -10.23 17.51 7.48
CA PHE A 57 -9.09 16.76 7.98
C PHE A 57 -8.44 15.96 6.85
N MET A 58 -7.11 15.92 6.85
CA MET A 58 -6.30 15.13 5.94
C MET A 58 -5.26 14.37 6.75
N GLY A 59 -5.51 13.08 6.94
CA GLY A 59 -4.62 12.18 7.64
C GLY A 59 -3.33 11.97 6.84
N PHE A 60 -2.19 12.07 7.50
CA PHE A 60 -0.88 12.03 6.87
C PHE A 60 0.10 11.26 7.75
N VAL A 61 0.70 10.20 7.21
CA VAL A 61 1.51 9.24 7.98
C VAL A 61 2.85 9.02 7.28
N PRO A 62 4.00 9.26 7.95
CA PRO A 62 5.30 8.97 7.37
C PRO A 62 5.59 7.47 7.40
N PHE A 63 6.25 6.98 6.35
CA PHE A 63 6.79 5.63 6.28
C PHE A 63 8.17 5.61 5.61
N VAL A 64 8.91 4.53 5.84
CA VAL A 64 10.04 4.14 5.00
C VAL A 64 9.62 2.93 4.18
N LEU A 65 9.75 3.02 2.87
CA LEU A 65 9.50 1.94 1.93
C LEU A 65 10.84 1.29 1.54
N GLN A 66 10.87 -0.03 1.54
CA GLN A 66 11.95 -0.85 1.04
C GLN A 66 11.62 -1.34 -0.36
N ALA A 67 12.58 -1.23 -1.29
CA ALA A 67 12.55 -1.82 -2.62
C ALA A 67 13.95 -2.37 -2.89
N GLY A 68 14.16 -3.66 -2.66
CA GLY A 68 15.48 -4.27 -2.55
C GLY A 68 16.36 -3.51 -1.54
N ASP A 69 17.52 -3.05 -2.01
CA ASP A 69 18.48 -2.28 -1.20
C ASP A 69 18.12 -0.79 -1.07
N ALA A 70 17.12 -0.30 -1.82
CA ALA A 70 16.67 1.09 -1.71
C ALA A 70 15.81 1.32 -0.46
N ARG A 71 15.84 2.56 0.03
CA ARG A 71 14.97 3.06 1.10
C ARG A 71 14.36 4.39 0.68
N LEU A 72 13.06 4.39 0.45
CA LEU A 72 12.31 5.57 0.04
C LEU A 72 11.60 6.17 1.26
N ASN A 73 11.80 7.46 1.51
CA ASN A 73 11.01 8.18 2.51
C ASN A 73 9.70 8.59 1.86
N VAL A 74 8.57 8.15 2.41
CA VAL A 74 7.26 8.37 1.81
C VAL A 74 6.27 8.84 2.86
N PHE A 75 5.17 9.43 2.41
CA PHE A 75 3.98 9.55 3.22
C PHE A 75 2.82 8.79 2.60
N SER A 76 1.91 8.29 3.44
CA SER A 76 0.59 7.85 3.02
C SER A 76 -0.47 8.84 3.52
N MET A 77 -1.41 9.16 2.64
CA MET A 77 -2.53 10.05 2.90
C MET A 77 -3.83 9.27 2.98
N GLY A 78 -4.58 9.55 4.03
CA GLY A 78 -5.75 8.76 4.41
C GLY A 78 -6.78 9.57 5.18
N SER A 79 -7.93 8.96 5.44
CA SER A 79 -9.02 9.55 6.24
C SER A 79 -9.41 10.99 5.82
N VAL A 80 -9.33 11.31 4.53
CA VAL A 80 -9.55 12.67 4.01
C VAL A 80 -11.03 13.02 3.99
N CYS A 81 -11.46 13.87 4.92
CA CYS A 81 -12.86 14.20 5.10
C CYS A 81 -13.09 15.71 5.25
N THR A 82 -14.26 16.16 4.83
CA THR A 82 -14.74 17.53 5.03
C THR A 82 -16.20 17.46 5.44
N HIS A 83 -16.52 18.16 6.53
CA HIS A 83 -17.87 18.29 7.04
C HIS A 83 -18.81 18.76 5.91
N PRO A 84 -20.01 18.17 5.74
CA PRO A 84 -20.89 18.46 4.60
C PRO A 84 -21.09 19.95 4.30
N ASP A 85 -21.36 20.75 5.34
CA ASP A 85 -21.59 22.20 5.23
C ASP A 85 -20.40 23.03 4.75
N TYR A 86 -19.19 22.45 4.73
CA TYR A 86 -17.95 23.13 4.34
C TYR A 86 -17.37 22.60 3.01
N ARG A 87 -18.11 21.74 2.30
CA ARG A 87 -17.70 21.20 0.99
C ARG A 87 -17.84 22.24 -0.12
N GLY A 88 -17.09 22.04 -1.21
CA GLY A 88 -17.15 22.92 -2.39
C GLY A 88 -16.44 24.27 -2.24
N GLN A 89 -15.74 24.51 -1.13
CA GLN A 89 -15.07 25.79 -0.83
C GLN A 89 -13.56 25.77 -1.08
N GLY A 90 -13.03 24.72 -1.74
CA GLY A 90 -11.60 24.55 -1.99
C GLY A 90 -10.77 24.08 -0.79
N THR A 91 -11.39 23.81 0.36
CA THR A 91 -10.72 23.41 1.62
C THR A 91 -9.81 22.20 1.47
N ALA A 92 -10.28 21.13 0.83
CA ALA A 92 -9.49 19.90 0.65
C ALA A 92 -8.26 20.11 -0.26
N GLY A 93 -8.37 20.97 -1.28
CA GLY A 93 -7.24 21.33 -2.15
C GLY A 93 -6.16 22.06 -1.36
N ARG A 94 -6.55 23.04 -0.54
CA ARG A 94 -5.60 23.78 0.30
C ARG A 94 -4.91 22.90 1.35
N LEU A 95 -5.61 21.91 1.92
CA LEU A 95 -4.98 20.92 2.80
C LEU A 95 -4.00 20.03 2.04
N LEU A 96 -4.34 19.61 0.82
CA LEU A 96 -3.46 18.82 -0.05
C LEU A 96 -2.15 19.58 -0.32
N ASP A 97 -2.22 20.87 -0.63
CA ASP A 97 -1.03 21.69 -0.87
C ASP A 97 -0.13 21.77 0.37
N LEU A 98 -0.72 21.90 1.57
CA LEU A 98 0.03 21.87 2.82
C LEU A 98 0.69 20.51 3.07
N CYS A 99 0.01 19.41 2.80
CA CYS A 99 0.60 18.06 2.90
C CYS A 99 1.74 17.86 1.90
N LYS A 100 1.62 18.35 0.65
CA LYS A 100 2.69 18.29 -0.34
C LYS A 100 3.91 19.10 0.11
N GLN A 101 3.69 20.31 0.62
CA GLN A 101 4.76 21.14 1.16
C GLN A 101 5.44 20.48 2.36
N HIS A 102 4.66 19.86 3.25
CA HIS A 102 5.18 19.09 4.38
C HIS A 102 6.04 17.92 3.91
N ALA A 103 5.59 17.17 2.90
CA ALA A 103 6.33 16.04 2.33
C ALA A 103 7.69 16.47 1.78
N GLU A 104 7.72 17.57 1.01
CA GLU A 104 8.95 18.13 0.45
C GLU A 104 9.92 18.57 1.56
N GLN A 105 9.43 19.30 2.57
CA GLN A 105 10.23 19.76 3.71
C GLN A 105 10.77 18.60 4.56
N ALA A 106 10.01 17.52 4.68
CA ALA A 106 10.41 16.31 5.39
C ALA A 106 11.39 15.42 4.59
N GLY A 107 11.65 15.74 3.32
CA GLY A 107 12.52 14.96 2.45
C GLY A 107 11.91 13.64 1.98
N ALA A 108 10.58 13.60 1.85
CA ALA A 108 9.89 12.48 1.21
C ALA A 108 10.03 12.56 -0.33
N SER A 109 10.09 11.40 -0.97
CA SER A 109 10.09 11.29 -2.43
C SER A 109 8.69 11.05 -3.00
N LEU A 110 7.79 10.43 -2.22
CA LEU A 110 6.45 10.05 -2.66
C LEU A 110 5.38 10.37 -1.60
N VAL A 111 4.16 10.62 -2.09
CA VAL A 111 2.92 10.56 -1.30
C VAL A 111 1.97 9.55 -1.93
N PHE A 112 1.60 8.52 -1.16
CA PHE A 112 0.58 7.54 -1.52
C PHE A 112 -0.81 7.98 -1.09
N ILE A 113 -1.81 7.71 -1.91
CA ILE A 113 -3.20 8.11 -1.68
C ILE A 113 -4.10 6.94 -2.06
N SER A 114 -4.95 6.47 -1.16
CA SER A 114 -5.82 5.32 -1.41
C SER A 114 -6.95 5.57 -2.43
N GLY A 115 -7.18 6.83 -2.83
CA GLY A 115 -8.22 7.25 -3.77
C GLY A 115 -7.72 7.90 -5.06
N ASP A 116 -8.65 8.10 -6.00
CA ASP A 116 -8.43 8.51 -7.40
C ASP A 116 -9.38 9.65 -7.85
N ARG A 117 -10.08 10.29 -6.91
CA ARG A 117 -11.04 11.36 -7.21
C ARG A 117 -10.37 12.56 -7.87
N SER A 118 -11.18 13.42 -8.51
CA SER A 118 -10.72 14.61 -9.23
C SER A 118 -9.88 15.61 -8.41
N LEU A 119 -9.96 15.57 -7.08
CA LEU A 119 -9.06 16.30 -6.18
C LEU A 119 -7.59 15.90 -6.43
N TYR A 120 -7.33 14.59 -6.59
CA TYR A 120 -6.00 14.01 -6.69
C TYR A 120 -5.48 14.04 -8.14
N THR A 121 -6.31 13.68 -9.12
CA THR A 121 -5.86 13.65 -10.53
C THR A 121 -5.50 15.03 -11.05
N ARG A 122 -6.22 16.09 -10.64
CA ARG A 122 -5.85 17.48 -10.94
C ARG A 122 -4.58 17.94 -10.22
N ALA A 123 -4.21 17.25 -9.15
CA ALA A 123 -3.03 17.52 -8.35
C ALA A 123 -1.85 16.60 -8.75
N HIS A 124 -1.88 16.05 -9.96
CA HIS A 124 -0.84 15.17 -10.51
C HIS A 124 -0.60 13.89 -9.70
N CYS A 125 -1.65 13.36 -9.08
CA CYS A 125 -1.62 12.04 -8.48
C CYS A 125 -2.18 11.02 -9.48
N TYR A 126 -1.38 10.03 -9.84
CA TYR A 126 -1.70 9.06 -10.89
C TYR A 126 -1.60 7.63 -10.39
N HIS A 127 -2.30 6.72 -11.07
CA HIS A 127 -2.12 5.28 -10.83
C HIS A 127 -0.70 4.86 -11.19
N PHE A 128 -0.22 3.82 -10.50
CA PHE A 128 1.16 3.36 -10.62
C PHE A 128 1.21 1.83 -10.55
N GLY A 129 2.33 1.27 -10.98
CA GLY A 129 2.55 -0.17 -10.88
C GLY A 129 1.61 -1.00 -11.74
N ARG A 130 1.86 -2.30 -11.71
CA ARG A 130 1.00 -3.33 -12.28
C ARG A 130 0.72 -4.41 -11.27
N THR A 131 -0.49 -4.94 -11.35
CA THR A 131 -0.94 -6.07 -10.57
C THR A 131 -1.65 -7.06 -11.47
N GLU A 132 -1.59 -8.33 -11.10
CA GLU A 132 -2.46 -9.36 -11.66
C GLU A 132 -3.40 -9.85 -10.57
N ARG A 133 -4.72 -9.69 -10.79
CA ARG A 133 -5.73 -10.12 -9.82
C ARG A 133 -6.23 -11.50 -10.18
N PHE A 134 -5.87 -12.47 -9.35
CA PHE A 134 -6.30 -13.86 -9.44
C PHE A 134 -7.58 -14.11 -8.64
N THR A 135 -8.43 -14.98 -9.14
CA THR A 135 -9.57 -15.53 -8.41
C THR A 135 -9.28 -16.97 -8.03
N LEU A 136 -9.30 -17.25 -6.73
CA LEU A 136 -9.07 -18.58 -6.16
C LEU A 136 -10.37 -19.14 -5.59
N ASP A 137 -10.92 -20.17 -6.24
CA ASP A 137 -12.08 -20.93 -5.76
C ASP A 137 -11.64 -22.26 -5.11
N ALA A 138 -12.60 -23.11 -4.74
CA ALA A 138 -12.33 -24.40 -4.12
C ALA A 138 -11.50 -25.36 -5.00
N GLU A 139 -11.72 -25.35 -6.32
CA GLU A 139 -10.98 -26.21 -7.26
C GLU A 139 -9.55 -25.70 -7.44
N GLY A 140 -9.38 -24.40 -7.63
CA GLY A 140 -8.08 -23.73 -7.64
C GLY A 140 -7.30 -23.97 -6.35
N ALA A 141 -7.97 -23.94 -5.19
CA ALA A 141 -7.34 -24.23 -3.90
C ALA A 141 -6.83 -25.68 -3.83
N ALA A 142 -7.58 -26.65 -4.38
CA ALA A 142 -7.13 -28.04 -4.45
C ALA A 142 -5.90 -28.22 -5.36
N ARG A 143 -5.87 -27.54 -6.52
CA ARG A 143 -4.70 -27.55 -7.42
C ARG A 143 -3.48 -26.87 -6.78
N LEU A 144 -3.69 -25.72 -6.14
CA LEU A 144 -2.64 -24.98 -5.43
C LEU A 144 -2.04 -25.82 -4.29
N ARG A 145 -2.88 -26.48 -3.48
CA ARG A 145 -2.41 -27.42 -2.44
C ARG A 145 -1.56 -28.55 -3.01
N SER A 146 -1.91 -29.07 -4.18
CA SER A 146 -1.17 -30.15 -4.83
C SER A 146 0.21 -29.68 -5.28
N LEU A 147 0.32 -28.47 -5.82
CA LEU A 147 1.60 -27.85 -6.20
C LEU A 147 2.46 -27.54 -4.97
N THR A 148 1.84 -27.12 -3.86
CA THR A 148 2.54 -26.83 -2.61
C THR A 148 2.72 -28.06 -1.71
N ALA A 149 2.31 -29.25 -2.15
CA ALA A 149 2.42 -30.49 -1.36
C ALA A 149 3.87 -30.93 -1.13
N GLY A 150 4.80 -30.47 -1.98
CA GLY A 150 6.24 -30.67 -1.82
C GLY A 150 6.82 -30.04 -0.55
N ILE A 151 6.07 -29.14 0.11
CA ILE A 151 6.38 -28.61 1.43
C ILE A 151 6.09 -29.67 2.49
N SER A 152 6.93 -30.70 2.54
CA SER A 152 6.87 -31.75 3.54
C SER A 152 7.10 -31.14 4.92
N GLY A 153 6.02 -30.89 5.66
CA GLY A 153 6.06 -30.56 7.08
C GLY A 153 5.82 -29.09 7.47
N ARG A 154 5.32 -28.21 6.58
CA ARG A 154 4.75 -26.93 7.04
C ARG A 154 3.32 -27.14 7.57
N THR A 155 3.01 -26.54 8.71
CA THR A 155 1.66 -26.47 9.28
C THR A 155 1.11 -25.05 9.11
N VAL A 156 -0.07 -24.92 8.51
CA VAL A 156 -0.80 -23.65 8.45
C VAL A 156 -1.74 -23.55 9.65
N ARG A 157 -1.72 -22.41 10.34
CA ARG A 157 -2.57 -22.13 11.51
C ARG A 157 -2.85 -20.63 11.65
N PRO A 158 -3.85 -20.23 12.45
CA PRO A 158 -3.95 -18.86 12.91
C PRO A 158 -2.67 -18.41 13.64
N HIS A 159 -2.32 -17.14 13.49
CA HIS A 159 -1.22 -16.55 14.25
C HIS A 159 -1.51 -16.52 15.75
N ALA A 160 -0.46 -16.47 16.56
CA ALA A 160 -0.51 -16.25 18.00
C ALA A 160 0.40 -15.06 18.37
N PRO A 161 0.19 -14.39 19.52
CA PRO A 161 1.04 -13.28 19.95
C PRO A 161 2.54 -13.65 20.07
N THR A 162 2.85 -14.93 20.31
CA THR A 162 4.22 -15.46 20.35
C THR A 162 4.93 -15.46 18.99
N ASP A 163 4.19 -15.26 17.88
CA ASP A 163 4.76 -15.22 16.53
C ASP A 163 5.29 -13.83 16.14
N ALA A 164 5.13 -12.81 17.01
CA ALA A 164 5.38 -11.41 16.66
C ALA A 164 6.76 -11.13 16.03
N PHE A 165 7.83 -11.70 16.58
CA PHE A 165 9.18 -11.53 16.03
C PHE A 165 9.38 -12.24 14.70
N ALA A 166 8.81 -13.45 14.56
CA ALA A 166 8.92 -14.23 13.34
C ALA A 166 8.14 -13.58 12.19
N MET A 167 6.94 -13.07 12.46
CA MET A 167 6.16 -12.32 11.49
C MET A 167 6.85 -11.03 11.06
N GLN A 168 7.46 -10.30 12.01
CA GLN A 168 8.21 -9.09 11.68
C GLN A 168 9.45 -9.40 10.84
N ALA A 169 10.16 -10.48 11.16
CA ALA A 169 11.30 -10.93 10.35
C ALA A 169 10.87 -11.27 8.92
N ALA A 170 9.77 -12.01 8.76
CA ALA A 170 9.20 -12.30 7.44
C ALA A 170 8.77 -11.03 6.70
N ALA A 171 8.09 -10.10 7.37
CA ALA A 171 7.64 -8.84 6.78
C ALA A 171 8.81 -8.00 6.23
N ASN A 172 9.92 -7.91 6.97
CA ASN A 172 11.11 -7.15 6.58
C ASN A 172 12.05 -7.89 5.61
N ALA A 173 11.88 -9.22 5.48
CA ALA A 173 12.58 -10.02 4.47
C ALA A 173 12.00 -9.83 3.06
N ARG A 174 10.81 -9.23 2.93
CA ARG A 174 10.23 -8.89 1.62
C ARG A 174 11.11 -7.90 0.88
N GLU A 175 11.31 -8.15 -0.41
CA GLU A 175 12.05 -7.23 -1.27
C GLU A 175 11.35 -5.86 -1.35
N VAL A 176 10.02 -5.85 -1.42
CA VAL A 176 9.21 -4.64 -1.60
C VAL A 176 8.16 -4.55 -0.49
N ALA A 177 8.32 -3.62 0.44
CA ALA A 177 7.44 -3.50 1.60
C ALA A 177 7.58 -2.16 2.31
N PHE A 178 6.58 -1.80 3.12
CA PHE A 178 6.76 -0.82 4.18
C PHE A 178 7.66 -1.41 5.27
N ALA A 179 8.72 -0.72 5.64
CA ALA A 179 9.59 -1.12 6.74
C ALA A 179 8.82 -0.97 8.05
N GLN A 180 8.73 -2.06 8.83
CA GLN A 180 7.91 -2.09 10.04
C GLN A 180 8.73 -2.51 11.26
N SER A 181 8.46 -1.84 12.38
CA SER A 181 8.91 -2.30 13.69
C SER A 181 8.01 -3.43 14.20
N VAL A 182 8.49 -4.22 15.16
CA VAL A 182 7.69 -5.27 15.80
C VAL A 182 6.40 -4.67 16.38
N THR A 183 6.51 -3.55 17.10
CA THR A 183 5.35 -2.88 17.73
C THR A 183 4.38 -2.32 16.70
N GLU A 184 4.88 -1.79 15.58
CA GLU A 184 4.02 -1.24 14.53
C GLU A 184 3.25 -2.35 13.82
N LEU A 185 3.90 -3.44 13.42
CA LEU A 185 3.23 -4.58 12.80
C LEU A 185 2.10 -5.12 13.68
N GLN A 186 2.36 -5.32 14.98
CA GLN A 186 1.33 -5.79 15.92
C GLN A 186 0.18 -4.78 16.04
N ARG A 187 0.48 -3.48 16.03
CA ARG A 187 -0.53 -2.42 16.08
C ARG A 187 -1.41 -2.42 14.82
N LEU A 188 -0.82 -2.61 13.64
CA LEU A 188 -1.56 -2.66 12.37
C LEU A 188 -2.41 -3.93 12.26
N LEU A 189 -1.87 -5.09 12.66
CA LEU A 189 -2.62 -6.34 12.71
C LEU A 189 -3.86 -6.22 13.61
N GLY A 190 -3.73 -5.61 14.79
CA GLY A 190 -4.86 -5.40 15.70
C GLY A 190 -5.85 -4.32 15.28
N ALA A 191 -5.50 -3.45 14.32
CA ALA A 191 -6.34 -2.36 13.88
C ALA A 191 -7.35 -2.75 12.79
N GLU A 192 -7.03 -3.80 12.01
CA GLU A 192 -7.89 -4.34 10.94
C GLU A 192 -8.38 -3.25 9.96
N ALA A 193 -7.50 -2.31 9.60
CA ALA A 193 -7.85 -1.05 8.94
C ALA A 193 -8.72 -1.24 7.69
N HIS A 194 -8.22 -1.99 6.69
CA HIS A 194 -8.91 -2.20 5.43
C HIS A 194 -10.17 -3.07 5.59
N ALA A 195 -10.08 -4.18 6.33
CA ALA A 195 -11.21 -5.07 6.62
C ALA A 195 -12.38 -4.32 7.29
N SER A 196 -12.09 -3.41 8.22
CA SER A 196 -13.09 -2.57 8.89
C SER A 196 -13.88 -1.71 7.89
N CYS A 197 -13.22 -1.19 6.85
CA CYS A 197 -13.85 -0.37 5.81
C CYS A 197 -14.74 -1.21 4.88
N THR A 198 -14.42 -2.48 4.72
CA THR A 198 -15.15 -3.40 3.85
C THR A 198 -16.19 -4.23 4.59
N LYS A 199 -16.33 -4.10 5.92
CA LYS A 199 -17.18 -4.94 6.78
C LYS A 199 -16.83 -6.43 6.69
N LEU A 200 -15.59 -6.73 6.30
CA LEU A 200 -14.98 -8.05 6.41
C LEU A 200 -14.27 -8.16 7.77
N ALA A 201 -13.87 -9.36 8.14
CA ALA A 201 -13.02 -9.60 9.29
C ALA A 201 -11.60 -9.92 8.81
N GLN A 202 -10.60 -9.33 9.46
CA GLN A 202 -9.22 -9.71 9.19
C GLN A 202 -8.93 -11.05 9.86
N GLN A 203 -8.30 -11.94 9.11
CA GLN A 203 -7.82 -13.24 9.56
C GLN A 203 -6.34 -13.34 9.21
N VAL A 204 -5.53 -13.81 10.16
CA VAL A 204 -4.08 -13.88 9.97
C VAL A 204 -3.65 -15.33 10.12
N LEU A 205 -3.16 -15.88 9.02
CA LEU A 205 -2.59 -17.23 8.97
C LEU A 205 -1.06 -17.13 8.98
N VAL A 206 -0.43 -18.12 9.60
CA VAL A 206 1.02 -18.32 9.57
C VAL A 206 1.33 -19.73 9.09
N ALA A 207 2.47 -19.89 8.41
CA ALA A 207 3.02 -21.19 8.09
C ALA A 207 4.25 -21.45 8.97
N ALA A 208 4.31 -22.67 9.54
CA ALA A 208 5.36 -23.10 10.44
C ALA A 208 6.04 -24.38 9.90
N PRO A 209 7.36 -24.38 9.61
CA PRO A 209 8.07 -25.58 9.16
C PRO A 209 8.17 -26.66 10.26
N ALA A 210 8.52 -27.89 9.87
CA ALA A 210 8.57 -29.06 10.75
C ALA A 210 9.51 -28.92 11.96
N GLY A 211 10.51 -28.04 11.84
CA GLY A 211 11.47 -27.70 12.92
C GLY A 211 10.95 -26.66 13.92
N GLY A 212 9.71 -26.18 13.77
CA GLY A 212 9.13 -25.11 14.58
C GLY A 212 9.49 -23.71 14.09
N GLY A 213 8.88 -22.70 14.72
CA GLY A 213 8.96 -21.30 14.29
C GLY A 213 7.93 -20.96 13.20
N VAL A 214 7.82 -19.68 12.88
CA VAL A 214 7.02 -19.15 11.76
C VAL A 214 7.99 -18.53 10.76
N ASP A 215 7.81 -18.80 9.48
CA ASP A 215 8.61 -18.17 8.41
C ASP A 215 7.77 -17.37 7.42
N SER A 216 6.45 -17.48 7.51
CA SER A 216 5.51 -16.89 6.55
C SER A 216 4.21 -16.49 7.23
N TYR A 217 3.55 -15.45 6.71
CA TYR A 217 2.19 -15.09 7.10
C TYR A 217 1.36 -14.61 5.91
N ALA A 218 0.05 -14.68 6.05
CA ALA A 218 -0.92 -14.08 5.13
C ALA A 218 -2.05 -13.42 5.91
N VAL A 219 -2.43 -12.22 5.49
CA VAL A 219 -3.56 -11.44 5.97
C VAL A 219 -4.70 -11.60 4.96
N ILE A 220 -5.79 -12.17 5.45
CA ILE A 220 -6.97 -12.53 4.68
C ILE A 220 -8.16 -11.75 5.21
N GLU A 221 -8.87 -11.05 4.34
CA GLU A 221 -10.17 -10.49 4.64
C GLU A 221 -11.23 -11.53 4.29
N ALA A 222 -11.92 -12.03 5.31
CA ALA A 222 -12.94 -13.06 5.18
C ALA A 222 -14.29 -12.56 5.70
N PRO A 223 -15.42 -13.21 5.37
CA PRO A 223 -16.72 -12.87 5.92
C PRO A 223 -16.68 -12.86 7.46
N GLY A 224 -17.13 -11.75 8.05
CA GLY A 224 -17.13 -11.55 9.49
C GLY A 224 -18.54 -11.54 10.08
N ARG A 225 -18.71 -10.72 11.13
CA ARG A 225 -20.01 -10.54 11.80
C ARG A 225 -21.06 -9.88 10.90
N TYR A 226 -20.64 -8.98 10.02
CA TYR A 226 -21.54 -8.15 9.22
C TYR A 226 -21.55 -8.61 7.77
N HIS A 227 -22.66 -8.32 7.09
CA HIS A 227 -22.77 -8.60 5.66
C HIS A 227 -21.92 -7.59 4.88
N SER A 228 -21.01 -8.10 4.04
CA SER A 228 -20.24 -7.31 3.10
C SER A 228 -20.68 -7.58 1.66
N LYS A 229 -20.66 -6.53 0.85
CA LYS A 229 -20.75 -6.63 -0.62
C LYS A 229 -19.39 -6.80 -1.29
N ARG A 230 -18.29 -6.73 -0.52
CA ARG A 230 -16.93 -6.93 -1.01
C ARG A 230 -16.61 -8.43 -0.97
N GLN A 231 -15.89 -8.87 -1.99
CA GLN A 231 -15.37 -10.24 -2.04
C GLN A 231 -14.26 -10.41 -1.00
N PRO A 232 -14.13 -11.60 -0.41
CA PRO A 232 -12.95 -11.96 0.38
C PRO A 232 -11.67 -11.74 -0.41
N ALA A 233 -10.61 -11.29 0.24
CA ALA A 233 -9.34 -10.99 -0.41
C ALA A 233 -8.13 -11.31 0.47
N ALA A 234 -7.03 -11.71 -0.14
CA ALA A 234 -5.72 -11.65 0.51
C ALA A 234 -5.13 -10.25 0.29
N THR A 235 -4.79 -9.55 1.37
CA THR A 235 -4.38 -8.14 1.32
C THR A 235 -2.90 -7.92 1.62
N GLU A 236 -2.26 -8.85 2.33
CA GLU A 236 -0.83 -8.80 2.60
C GLU A 236 -0.29 -10.19 2.89
N TRP A 237 0.96 -10.48 2.53
CA TRP A 237 1.66 -11.71 2.89
C TRP A 237 3.16 -11.48 2.94
N ALA A 238 3.86 -12.45 3.53
CA ALA A 238 5.30 -12.58 3.48
C ALA A 238 5.71 -14.05 3.59
N GLY A 239 6.88 -14.39 3.04
CA GLY A 239 7.46 -15.73 3.03
C GLY A 239 7.57 -16.31 1.61
N PRO A 240 8.11 -17.53 1.47
CA PRO A 240 8.27 -18.20 0.17
C PRO A 240 6.92 -18.39 -0.53
N ALA A 241 6.90 -18.27 -1.87
CA ALA A 241 5.67 -18.36 -2.67
C ALA A 241 4.85 -19.64 -2.39
N GLU A 242 5.50 -20.78 -2.20
CA GLU A 242 4.83 -22.04 -1.88
C GLU A 242 4.11 -21.99 -0.52
N ALA A 243 4.72 -21.37 0.50
CA ALA A 243 4.12 -21.24 1.82
C ALA A 243 2.93 -20.26 1.78
N VAL A 244 3.05 -19.17 1.03
CA VAL A 244 1.95 -18.25 0.75
C VAL A 244 0.81 -18.97 0.04
N GLY A 245 1.11 -19.72 -1.03
CA GLY A 245 0.12 -20.52 -1.75
C GLY A 245 -0.61 -21.52 -0.87
N ALA A 246 0.10 -22.19 0.04
CA ALA A 246 -0.50 -23.10 1.02
C ALA A 246 -1.46 -22.37 1.98
N MET A 247 -1.09 -21.18 2.47
CA MET A 247 -1.96 -20.36 3.32
C MET A 247 -3.20 -19.83 2.58
N LEU A 248 -3.05 -19.42 1.31
CA LEU A 248 -4.18 -18.98 0.48
C LEU A 248 -5.17 -20.13 0.24
N ALA A 249 -4.67 -21.34 -0.03
CA ALA A 249 -5.53 -22.50 -0.24
C ALA A 249 -6.20 -23.00 1.05
N ASP A 250 -5.50 -22.94 2.19
CA ASP A 250 -6.07 -23.20 3.51
C ASP A 250 -7.15 -22.18 3.87
N ALA A 251 -6.97 -20.89 3.53
CA ALA A 251 -7.95 -19.84 3.81
C ALA A 251 -9.31 -20.10 3.12
N VAL A 252 -9.30 -20.57 1.87
CA VAL A 252 -10.54 -20.89 1.14
C VAL A 252 -11.36 -21.96 1.88
N GLU A 253 -10.71 -23.02 2.35
CA GLU A 253 -11.38 -24.11 3.07
C GLU A 253 -11.76 -23.70 4.49
N ARG A 254 -10.81 -23.14 5.23
CA ARG A 254 -10.95 -22.77 6.64
C ARG A 254 -12.08 -21.77 6.85
N PHE A 255 -12.22 -20.81 5.94
CA PHE A 255 -13.23 -19.76 6.04
C PHE A 255 -14.46 -20.02 5.15
N ASN A 256 -14.53 -21.21 4.52
CA ASN A 256 -15.63 -21.62 3.63
C ASN A 256 -15.94 -20.55 2.56
N LEU A 257 -14.89 -20.10 1.87
CA LEU A 257 -14.98 -19.03 0.88
C LEU A 257 -15.43 -19.62 -0.47
N ALA A 258 -16.41 -18.98 -1.11
CA ALA A 258 -16.74 -19.29 -2.50
C ALA A 258 -15.60 -18.90 -3.45
N GLU A 259 -14.98 -17.75 -3.17
CA GLU A 259 -13.83 -17.21 -3.90
C GLU A 259 -12.97 -16.36 -2.97
N LEU A 260 -11.67 -16.31 -3.26
CA LEU A 260 -10.68 -15.43 -2.63
C LEU A 260 -9.97 -14.63 -3.73
N GLN A 261 -10.02 -13.30 -3.64
CA GLN A 261 -9.30 -12.41 -4.55
C GLN A 261 -7.85 -12.24 -4.09
N VAL A 262 -6.89 -12.41 -5.01
CA VAL A 262 -5.46 -12.27 -4.73
C VAL A 262 -4.86 -11.35 -5.78
N ALA A 263 -4.61 -10.09 -5.42
CA ALA A 263 -3.95 -9.14 -6.31
C ALA A 263 -2.44 -9.24 -6.10
N VAL A 264 -1.67 -9.72 -7.08
CA VAL A 264 -0.22 -9.90 -6.94
C VAL A 264 0.51 -8.80 -7.70
N GLY A 265 1.48 -8.13 -7.05
CA GLY A 265 2.31 -7.11 -7.69
C GLY A 265 3.22 -7.70 -8.75
N TRP A 266 3.53 -6.95 -9.81
CA TRP A 266 4.36 -7.42 -10.94
C TRP A 266 5.75 -7.94 -10.55
N HIS A 267 6.29 -7.49 -9.42
CA HIS A 267 7.61 -7.91 -8.91
C HIS A 267 7.59 -9.26 -8.19
N GLU A 268 6.42 -9.79 -7.83
CA GLU A 268 6.27 -11.06 -7.11
C GLU A 268 6.20 -12.26 -8.07
N HIS A 269 7.28 -12.46 -8.83
CA HIS A 269 7.36 -13.43 -9.92
C HIS A 269 7.05 -14.87 -9.49
N GLU A 270 7.60 -15.32 -8.36
CA GLU A 270 7.42 -16.70 -7.87
C GLU A 270 5.96 -17.00 -7.50
N LEU A 271 5.31 -16.08 -6.78
CA LEU A 271 3.89 -16.25 -6.42
C LEU A 271 3.01 -16.17 -7.67
N MET A 272 3.27 -15.21 -8.56
CA MET A 272 2.52 -15.07 -9.81
C MET A 272 2.64 -16.32 -10.69
N GLN A 273 3.84 -16.91 -10.80
CA GLN A 273 4.06 -18.16 -11.50
C GLN A 273 3.29 -19.31 -10.86
N LEU A 274 3.38 -19.47 -9.54
CA LEU A 274 2.67 -20.53 -8.81
C LEU A 274 1.16 -20.46 -9.02
N LEU A 275 0.56 -19.26 -8.97
CA LEU A 275 -0.87 -19.06 -9.19
C LEU A 275 -1.29 -19.36 -10.63
N ARG A 276 -0.44 -19.05 -11.62
CA ARG A 276 -0.67 -19.39 -13.03
C ARG A 276 -0.55 -20.90 -13.28
N GLU A 277 0.43 -21.57 -12.67
CA GLU A 277 0.60 -23.03 -12.74
C GLU A 277 -0.58 -23.77 -12.10
N ALA A 278 -1.17 -23.21 -11.04
CA ALA A 278 -2.42 -23.67 -10.46
C ALA A 278 -3.64 -23.40 -11.36
N GLY A 279 -3.47 -22.75 -12.52
CA GLY A 279 -4.51 -22.51 -13.50
C GLY A 279 -5.61 -21.56 -13.02
N LEU A 280 -5.29 -20.60 -12.14
CA LEU A 280 -6.26 -19.62 -11.66
C LEU A 280 -6.59 -18.62 -12.77
N ALA A 281 -7.86 -18.22 -12.85
CA ALA A 281 -8.26 -17.11 -13.71
C ALA A 281 -7.72 -15.79 -13.14
N SER A 282 -7.23 -14.93 -14.04
CA SER A 282 -6.65 -13.65 -13.66
C SER A 282 -7.04 -12.51 -14.59
N THR A 283 -6.93 -11.29 -14.08
CA THR A 283 -7.10 -10.05 -14.85
C THR A 283 -5.98 -9.07 -14.56
N PRO A 284 -5.41 -8.40 -15.58
CA PRO A 284 -4.42 -7.36 -15.35
C PRO A 284 -5.04 -6.11 -14.74
N GLY A 285 -4.26 -5.35 -14.00
CA GLY A 285 -4.64 -4.07 -13.41
C GLY A 285 -3.43 -3.28 -12.93
N THR A 286 -3.70 -2.19 -12.22
CA THR A 286 -2.70 -1.34 -11.55
C THR A 286 -2.80 -1.50 -10.04
N ASN A 287 -1.81 -1.00 -9.31
CA ASN A 287 -1.93 -0.91 -7.85
C ASN A 287 -3.17 -0.09 -7.47
N SER A 288 -3.71 -0.38 -6.29
CA SER A 288 -4.78 0.42 -5.71
C SER A 288 -4.28 1.83 -5.37
N GLY A 289 -5.15 2.83 -5.54
CA GLY A 289 -4.83 4.22 -5.23
C GLY A 289 -3.97 4.94 -6.26
N THR A 290 -3.42 6.08 -5.87
CA THR A 290 -2.59 6.96 -6.69
C THR A 290 -1.33 7.37 -5.93
N VAL A 291 -0.32 7.83 -6.67
CA VAL A 291 0.93 8.35 -6.13
C VAL A 291 1.19 9.75 -6.65
N PHE A 292 1.69 10.62 -5.77
CA PHE A 292 2.27 11.92 -6.13
C PHE A 292 3.78 11.84 -5.96
N VAL A 293 4.53 12.19 -7.02
CA VAL A 293 5.99 12.31 -6.95
C VAL A 293 6.30 13.68 -6.36
N VAL A 294 6.81 13.68 -5.13
CA VAL A 294 7.16 14.90 -4.38
C VAL A 294 8.39 15.55 -5.00
N SER A 295 9.43 14.74 -5.19
CA SER A 295 10.65 15.12 -5.89
C SER A 295 11.20 13.93 -6.66
N ALA A 296 11.22 14.05 -7.98
CA ALA A 296 11.69 12.99 -8.87
C ALA A 296 13.21 12.78 -8.78
N GLU A 297 13.97 13.86 -8.58
CA GLU A 297 15.41 13.80 -8.32
C GLU A 297 15.69 13.00 -7.04
N ARG A 298 15.04 13.39 -5.92
CA ARG A 298 15.18 12.70 -4.63
C ARG A 298 14.72 11.24 -4.70
N LEU A 299 13.66 10.96 -5.45
CA LEU A 299 13.20 9.60 -5.68
C LEU A 299 14.29 8.75 -6.33
N LEU A 300 14.91 9.23 -7.41
CA LEU A 300 15.95 8.49 -8.12
C LEU A 300 17.23 8.34 -7.30
N GLU A 301 17.58 9.35 -6.49
CA GLU A 301 18.66 9.23 -5.51
C GLU A 301 18.38 8.12 -4.48
N GLN A 302 17.17 8.10 -3.90
CA GLN A 302 16.76 7.09 -2.93
C GLN A 302 16.63 5.68 -3.55
N ALA A 303 16.21 5.61 -4.82
CA ALA A 303 16.05 4.36 -5.57
C ALA A 303 17.35 3.86 -6.21
N ALA A 304 18.41 4.68 -6.25
CA ALA A 304 19.66 4.34 -6.91
C ALA A 304 20.30 3.01 -6.46
N PRO A 305 20.26 2.61 -5.17
CA PRO A 305 20.74 1.29 -4.75
C PRO A 305 20.03 0.14 -5.47
N TYR A 306 18.70 0.19 -5.58
CA TYR A 306 17.89 -0.80 -6.31
C TYR A 306 18.23 -0.80 -7.80
N LEU A 307 18.20 0.37 -8.43
CA LEU A 307 18.46 0.50 -9.88
C LEU A 307 19.85 -0.04 -10.25
N ARG A 308 20.88 0.26 -9.45
CA ARG A 308 22.24 -0.27 -9.70
C ARG A 308 22.30 -1.78 -9.52
N ALA A 309 21.65 -2.33 -8.49
CA ALA A 309 21.59 -3.77 -8.25
C ALA A 309 20.87 -4.51 -9.38
N SER A 310 19.85 -3.89 -9.99
CA SER A 310 19.11 -4.44 -11.14
C SER A 310 19.84 -4.23 -12.49
N GLY A 311 21.00 -3.58 -12.51
CA GLY A 311 21.72 -3.21 -13.73
C GLY A 311 21.07 -2.07 -14.54
N SER A 312 20.07 -1.39 -13.97
CA SER A 312 19.41 -0.23 -14.58
C SER A 312 20.29 1.02 -14.50
N PRO A 313 20.29 1.89 -15.53
CA PRO A 313 20.84 3.22 -15.39
C PRO A 313 20.07 4.02 -14.32
N VAL A 314 20.76 4.99 -13.71
CA VAL A 314 20.14 5.99 -12.82
C VAL A 314 20.10 7.31 -13.59
N PRO A 315 18.98 7.64 -14.26
CA PRO A 315 18.88 8.87 -15.05
C PRO A 315 18.91 10.11 -14.15
N ALA A 316 19.28 11.25 -14.74
CA ALA A 316 18.99 12.55 -14.16
C ALA A 316 17.55 12.95 -14.51
N VAL A 317 16.85 13.58 -13.57
CA VAL A 317 15.52 14.16 -13.81
C VAL A 317 15.50 15.62 -13.41
N THR A 318 15.05 16.47 -14.33
CA THR A 318 14.91 17.91 -14.12
C THR A 318 13.45 18.30 -14.30
N ALA A 319 12.87 19.01 -13.34
CA ALA A 319 11.56 19.64 -13.53
C ALA A 319 11.70 20.83 -14.49
N LEU A 320 10.91 20.82 -15.57
CA LEU A 320 10.89 21.90 -16.56
C LEU A 320 9.89 22.98 -16.16
N GLN A 321 8.69 22.54 -15.79
CA GLN A 321 7.61 23.35 -15.25
C GLN A 321 6.67 22.45 -14.44
N GLU A 322 5.63 23.02 -13.83
CA GLU A 322 4.68 22.23 -13.05
C GLU A 322 4.09 21.09 -13.90
N GLY A 323 4.28 19.86 -13.44
CA GLY A 323 3.79 18.66 -14.11
C GLY A 323 4.57 18.24 -15.37
N GLN A 324 5.75 18.81 -15.65
CA GLN A 324 6.60 18.42 -16.78
C GLN A 324 8.06 18.22 -16.38
N TYR A 325 8.65 17.16 -16.91
CA TYR A 325 9.97 16.66 -16.52
C TYR A 325 10.80 16.31 -17.74
N CYS A 326 12.12 16.50 -17.63
CA CYS A 326 13.10 15.98 -18.57
C CYS A 326 13.88 14.85 -17.89
N VAL A 327 13.90 13.67 -18.49
CA VAL A 327 14.65 12.48 -18.04
C VAL A 327 15.82 12.25 -18.98
N THR A 328 17.04 12.23 -18.47
CA THR A 328 18.26 12.08 -19.28
C THR A 328 19.14 10.96 -18.76
N LEU A 329 19.59 10.07 -19.65
CA LEU A 329 20.52 9.00 -19.28
C LEU A 329 21.90 9.55 -18.88
N PRO A 330 22.64 8.85 -18.00
CA PRO A 330 23.96 9.30 -17.55
C PRO A 330 24.99 9.55 -18.67
N ASP A 331 24.87 8.83 -19.79
CA ASP A 331 25.74 8.96 -20.96
C ASP A 331 25.28 10.05 -21.95
N GLY A 332 24.16 10.72 -21.67
CA GLY A 332 23.56 11.74 -22.52
C GLY A 332 22.97 11.21 -23.83
N SER A 333 22.89 9.88 -24.02
CA SER A 333 22.42 9.27 -25.29
C SER A 333 20.93 9.47 -25.54
N VAL A 334 20.14 9.58 -24.47
CA VAL A 334 18.68 9.73 -24.50
C VAL A 334 18.26 10.85 -23.56
N SER A 335 17.35 11.70 -24.04
CA SER A 335 16.63 12.70 -23.25
C SER A 335 15.15 12.68 -23.65
N LEU A 336 14.27 12.55 -22.67
CA LEU A 336 12.83 12.45 -22.84
C LEU A 336 12.13 13.55 -22.06
N GLU A 337 11.23 14.29 -22.70
CA GLU A 337 10.29 15.17 -22.01
C GLU A 337 9.00 14.38 -21.72
N LEU A 338 8.58 14.38 -20.45
CA LEU A 338 7.45 13.62 -19.95
C LEU A 338 6.55 14.53 -19.13
N SER A 339 5.24 14.35 -19.26
CA SER A 339 4.28 14.82 -18.26
C SER A 339 4.45 14.07 -16.93
N ALA A 340 3.84 14.58 -15.86
CA ALA A 340 3.84 13.90 -14.56
C ALA A 340 3.24 12.49 -14.61
N GLU A 341 2.21 12.27 -15.43
CA GLU A 341 1.59 10.96 -15.61
C GLU A 341 2.52 9.99 -16.34
N GLU A 342 3.15 10.46 -17.42
CA GLU A 342 4.13 9.66 -18.18
C GLU A 342 5.38 9.36 -17.35
N LEU A 343 5.80 10.29 -16.49
CA LEU A 343 6.88 10.06 -15.52
C LEU A 343 6.49 8.98 -14.51
N VAL A 344 5.29 9.03 -13.91
CA VAL A 344 4.79 7.98 -12.99
C VAL A 344 4.73 6.63 -13.70
N SER A 345 4.25 6.60 -14.95
CA SER A 345 4.26 5.39 -15.78
C SER A 345 5.69 4.87 -15.96
N LEU A 346 6.62 5.71 -16.43
CA LEU A 346 8.01 5.31 -16.63
C LEU A 346 8.64 4.75 -15.35
N LEU A 347 8.41 5.41 -14.22
CA LEU A 347 9.04 5.09 -12.95
C LEU A 347 8.55 3.78 -12.34
N PHE A 348 7.27 3.44 -12.51
CA PHE A 348 6.65 2.36 -11.72
C PHE A 348 5.93 1.29 -12.54
N ASP A 349 5.65 1.51 -13.84
CA ASP A 349 5.07 0.50 -14.73
C ASP A 349 6.18 -0.20 -15.54
N PRO A 350 6.44 -1.51 -15.32
CA PRO A 350 7.45 -2.24 -16.08
C PRO A 350 7.12 -2.32 -17.59
N GLU A 351 5.88 -2.06 -17.99
CA GLU A 351 5.44 -2.05 -19.38
C GLU A 351 5.20 -0.64 -19.94
N SER A 352 5.72 0.40 -19.28
CA SER A 352 5.61 1.77 -19.78
C SER A 352 6.10 1.89 -21.23
N ALA A 353 5.34 2.59 -22.07
CA ALA A 353 5.74 2.85 -23.45
C ALA A 353 7.03 3.67 -23.54
N HIS A 354 7.35 4.46 -22.50
CA HIS A 354 8.56 5.27 -22.42
C HIS A 354 9.78 4.46 -21.96
N ALA A 355 9.58 3.34 -21.24
CA ALA A 355 10.68 2.45 -20.84
C ALA A 355 11.43 1.89 -22.06
N LYS A 356 10.71 1.64 -23.16
CA LYS A 356 11.30 1.17 -24.44
C LYS A 356 12.27 2.16 -25.08
N GLN A 357 12.20 3.43 -24.68
CA GLN A 357 13.05 4.51 -25.18
C GLN A 357 14.30 4.71 -24.31
N LEU A 358 14.38 4.05 -23.15
CA LEU A 358 15.49 4.12 -22.21
C LEU A 358 16.17 2.73 -22.12
N PRO A 359 17.24 2.48 -22.90
CA PRO A 359 17.93 1.20 -22.89
C PRO A 359 18.38 0.77 -21.48
N GLY A 360 18.03 -0.46 -21.11
CA GLY A 360 18.38 -1.04 -19.80
C GLY A 360 17.55 -0.54 -18.62
N TRP A 361 16.57 0.34 -18.83
CA TRP A 361 15.72 0.85 -17.76
C TRP A 361 14.90 -0.26 -17.08
N THR A 362 14.85 -0.22 -15.75
CA THR A 362 14.00 -1.06 -14.91
C THR A 362 13.08 -0.17 -14.06
N ALA A 363 11.78 -0.46 -14.07
CA ALA A 363 10.82 0.23 -13.21
C ALA A 363 11.09 -0.06 -11.72
N ILE A 364 10.82 0.92 -10.87
CA ILE A 364 10.94 0.81 -9.42
C ILE A 364 9.69 0.10 -8.89
N PRO A 365 9.82 -1.04 -8.20
CA PRO A 365 8.67 -1.73 -7.66
C PRO A 365 8.15 -1.02 -6.41
N LEU A 366 6.83 -0.96 -6.29
CA LEU A 366 6.14 -0.39 -5.13
C LEU A 366 5.14 -1.42 -4.57
N PRO A 367 4.97 -1.47 -3.24
CA PRO A 367 4.05 -2.40 -2.60
C PRO A 367 2.60 -1.99 -2.87
N GLN A 368 1.68 -2.90 -2.56
CA GLN A 368 0.27 -2.58 -2.58
C GLN A 368 -0.14 -1.68 -1.42
N LEU A 369 -1.13 -0.81 -1.67
CA LEU A 369 -1.60 0.14 -0.66
C LEU A 369 -2.78 -0.37 0.17
N ASN A 370 -3.40 -1.50 -0.21
CA ASN A 370 -4.55 -2.10 0.47
C ASN A 370 -4.16 -3.17 1.51
N GLY A 371 -2.89 -3.27 1.88
CA GLY A 371 -2.39 -4.12 2.97
C GLY A 371 -2.54 -3.48 4.36
N LEU A 372 -1.69 -3.91 5.29
CA LEU A 372 -1.69 -3.44 6.68
C LEU A 372 -1.36 -1.95 6.81
N SER A 373 -0.62 -1.39 5.85
CA SER A 373 -0.27 0.04 5.81
C SER A 373 -1.35 0.92 5.16
N TYR A 374 -2.57 0.41 4.96
CA TYR A 374 -3.70 1.19 4.42
C TYR A 374 -4.08 2.37 5.34
N THR A 375 -4.28 3.56 4.75
CA THR A 375 -4.56 4.82 5.46
C THR A 375 -5.85 5.50 5.01
#